data_AF-A0A1I7TAQ1-F1
#
_entry.id   AF-A0A1I7TAQ1-F1
#
_cell.length_a   1.000
_cell.length_b   1.000
_cell.length_c   1.000
_cell.angle_alpha   90.00
_cell.angle_beta   90.00
_cell.angle_gamma   90.00
#
_symmetry.space_group_name_H-M   'P 1'
#
loop_
_entity.id
_entity.type
_entity.pdbx_description
1 polymer ?
#
loop_
_entity_poly.entity_id
_entity_poly.type
_entity_poly.pdbx_seq_one_letter_code
_entity_poly.pdbx_strand_id
1 'polypeptide(L)'
;MSKSLLTVNFSFCKVCGQPAAGNHFGIPSCRACAAFFRRAANSKWGSKPCKSLNCDRKLIPCKPCRLKRCQEQGMSTNNFQFNRDVLKRILPRSVEIFVGKPESVIFCDPSQSTAKTYIDIQNLIDNISKILKTGAEGPVTGKNQLQKLSNGLETFSSQISVRVMKTMSKDETADCWEYYLTTTAKWLNYFDEFKLLSDELQLKIALSMWHVWGRLEKHAVTALVRKQKLFTDRHIIVVGRNVLVTFESFEYDHTWLTKYPPEQVEFFTGVKSLELYEAVDYLIELEPTQMELTYMLAQLSFQYVGQRFQGEILNVTERFQQILSDDLHEYYVKEIDKPRYSERLAKMIKINNIIQKYVRDIRPRADLARTFDIFSVEFSHPEVFHDTGF
;
A
#
# COMPACT_ATOMS: atom_id res chain seq x y z
N MET A 1 -8.19 -62.93 38.53
CA MET A 1 -7.16 -61.91 38.85
C MET A 1 -7.84 -60.60 39.20
N SER A 2 -7.62 -60.13 40.42
CA SER A 2 -8.34 -59.05 41.11
C SER A 2 -8.31 -57.71 40.38
N LYS A 3 -9.48 -57.11 40.15
CA LYS A 3 -9.60 -55.65 40.03
C LYS A 3 -9.64 -55.07 41.44
N SER A 4 -8.57 -54.38 41.85
CA SER A 4 -8.53 -53.62 43.10
C SER A 4 -9.57 -52.51 43.04
N LEU A 5 -10.59 -52.58 43.89
CA LEU A 5 -11.48 -51.46 44.19
C LEU A 5 -10.64 -50.35 44.84
N LEU A 6 -10.38 -49.27 44.09
CA LEU A 6 -9.90 -48.02 44.66
C LEU A 6 -11.02 -47.45 45.54
N THR A 7 -10.92 -47.69 46.85
CA THR A 7 -11.74 -46.97 47.84
C THR A 7 -11.36 -45.49 47.79
N VAL A 8 -12.15 -44.69 47.06
CA VAL A 8 -12.02 -43.23 47.09
C VAL A 8 -12.46 -42.78 48.49
N ASN A 9 -11.50 -42.49 49.36
CA ASN A 9 -11.75 -41.84 50.64
C ASN A 9 -12.30 -40.42 50.36
N PHE A 10 -13.62 -40.28 50.34
CA PHE A 10 -14.29 -38.99 50.29
C PHE A 10 -14.03 -38.24 51.60
N SER A 11 -12.99 -37.42 51.62
CA SER A 11 -12.78 -36.49 52.72
C SER A 11 -13.78 -35.33 52.63
N PHE A 12 -14.47 -35.03 53.73
CA PHE A 12 -15.38 -33.89 53.80
C PHE A 12 -14.67 -32.65 54.34
N CYS A 13 -15.09 -31.48 53.87
CA CYS A 13 -14.60 -30.20 54.32
C CYS A 13 -14.92 -30.00 55.80
N LYS A 14 -13.89 -29.87 56.63
CA LYS A 14 -14.05 -29.69 58.09
C LYS A 14 -14.79 -28.40 58.47
N VAL A 15 -14.89 -27.43 57.56
CA VAL A 15 -15.56 -26.14 57.79
C VAL A 15 -17.05 -26.16 57.43
N CYS A 16 -17.46 -26.80 56.34
CA CYS A 16 -18.85 -26.72 55.85
C CYS A 16 -19.48 -28.06 55.46
N GLY A 17 -18.81 -29.19 55.69
CA GLY A 17 -19.32 -30.53 55.44
C GLY A 17 -19.46 -30.94 53.96
N GLN A 18 -19.25 -30.01 53.01
CA GLN A 18 -19.22 -30.32 51.57
C GLN A 18 -18.00 -31.16 51.20
N PRO A 19 -17.99 -31.91 50.07
CA PRO A 19 -16.81 -32.66 49.63
C PRO A 19 -15.55 -31.78 49.62
N ALA A 20 -14.47 -32.26 50.27
CA ALA A 20 -13.21 -31.55 50.26
C ALA A 20 -12.52 -31.74 48.89
N ALA A 21 -11.85 -30.69 48.44
CA ALA A 21 -11.04 -30.76 47.22
C ALA A 21 -9.59 -31.19 47.52
N GLY A 22 -9.22 -31.24 48.81
CA GLY A 22 -7.89 -31.55 49.30
C GLY A 22 -7.58 -30.80 50.60
N ASN A 23 -6.32 -30.84 51.01
CA ASN A 23 -5.84 -30.06 52.16
C ASN A 23 -5.53 -28.62 51.74
N HIS A 24 -6.18 -27.65 52.36
CA HIS A 24 -5.88 -26.22 52.19
C HIS A 24 -5.70 -25.58 53.56
N PHE A 25 -4.62 -24.81 53.71
CA PHE A 25 -4.28 -24.10 54.95
C PHE A 25 -4.16 -25.00 56.19
N GLY A 26 -3.79 -26.28 56.00
CA GLY A 26 -3.56 -27.22 57.09
C GLY A 26 -4.67 -28.26 57.31
N ILE A 27 -5.83 -28.14 56.64
CA ILE A 27 -6.96 -29.05 56.85
C ILE A 27 -7.68 -29.47 55.57
N PRO A 28 -8.37 -30.63 55.55
CA PRO A 28 -9.26 -31.01 54.46
C PRO A 28 -10.40 -29.99 54.30
N SER A 29 -10.44 -29.30 53.16
CA SER A 29 -11.47 -28.29 52.89
C SER A 29 -11.87 -28.20 51.42
N CYS A 30 -13.04 -27.64 51.15
CA CYS A 30 -13.47 -27.32 49.79
C CYS A 30 -12.81 -26.03 49.30
N ARG A 31 -12.70 -25.86 47.97
CA ARG A 31 -12.10 -24.65 47.35
C ARG A 31 -12.76 -23.35 47.82
N ALA A 32 -14.06 -23.38 48.10
CA ALA A 32 -14.80 -22.21 48.58
C ALA A 32 -14.39 -21.79 50.01
N CYS A 33 -14.21 -22.74 50.93
CA CYS A 33 -13.75 -22.44 52.29
C CYS A 33 -12.28 -22.01 52.30
N ALA A 34 -11.44 -22.62 51.47
CA ALA A 34 -10.06 -22.19 51.28
C ALA A 34 -9.99 -20.74 50.76
N ALA A 35 -10.72 -20.42 49.68
CA ALA A 35 -10.75 -19.07 49.13
C ALA A 35 -11.36 -18.04 50.10
N PHE A 36 -12.36 -18.45 50.89
CA PHE A 36 -12.92 -17.62 51.95
C PHE A 36 -11.87 -17.30 53.02
N PHE A 37 -11.20 -18.33 53.57
CA PHE A 37 -10.20 -18.15 54.62
C PHE A 37 -9.04 -17.26 54.15
N ARG A 38 -8.53 -17.48 52.94
CA ARG A 38 -7.47 -16.64 52.35
C ARG A 38 -7.82 -15.14 52.30
N ARG A 39 -9.09 -14.80 52.05
CA ARG A 39 -9.57 -13.41 52.01
C ARG A 39 -9.96 -12.88 53.40
N ALA A 40 -10.39 -13.74 54.29
CA ALA A 40 -11.01 -13.35 55.56
C ALA A 40 -10.05 -13.39 56.76
N ALA A 41 -8.96 -14.16 56.70
CA ALA A 41 -8.07 -14.40 57.85
C ALA A 41 -7.50 -13.12 58.47
N ASN A 42 -7.11 -12.15 57.63
CA ASN A 42 -6.59 -10.85 58.08
C ASN A 42 -7.63 -9.72 57.96
N SER A 43 -8.91 -10.06 57.85
CA SER A 43 -9.98 -9.08 57.69
C SER A 43 -10.63 -8.72 59.03
N LYS A 44 -11.41 -7.62 59.04
CA LYS A 44 -12.23 -7.20 60.19
C LYS A 44 -13.30 -8.22 60.64
N TRP A 45 -13.46 -9.36 59.98
CA TRP A 45 -14.45 -10.36 60.37
C TRP A 45 -14.05 -11.13 61.63
N GLY A 46 -12.76 -11.20 61.98
CA GLY A 46 -12.29 -11.89 63.18
C GLY A 46 -12.73 -11.23 64.49
N SER A 47 -12.90 -9.91 64.48
CA SER A 47 -13.30 -9.11 65.64
C SER A 47 -14.80 -8.77 65.69
N LYS A 48 -15.59 -9.23 64.72
CA LYS A 48 -17.03 -8.91 64.65
C LYS A 48 -17.88 -9.98 65.32
N PRO A 49 -18.91 -9.60 66.08
CA PRO A 49 -19.81 -10.58 66.69
C PRO A 49 -20.67 -11.29 65.63
N CYS A 50 -21.17 -12.46 66.00
CA CYS A 50 -22.18 -13.14 65.22
C CYS A 50 -23.45 -12.27 65.11
N LYS A 51 -24.07 -12.26 63.92
CA LYS A 51 -25.32 -11.53 63.67
C LYS A 51 -26.60 -12.34 63.90
N SER A 52 -26.50 -13.58 64.38
CA SER A 52 -27.64 -14.50 64.51
C SER A 52 -27.45 -15.49 65.66
N LEU A 53 -28.48 -15.71 66.49
CA LEU A 53 -28.40 -16.62 67.64
C LEU A 53 -28.12 -18.10 67.26
N ASN A 54 -28.54 -18.56 66.08
CA ASN A 54 -28.43 -19.97 65.66
C ASN A 54 -27.43 -20.17 64.51
N CYS A 55 -26.38 -19.36 64.46
CA CYS A 55 -25.46 -19.38 63.31
C CYS A 55 -24.62 -20.65 63.22
N ASP A 56 -24.22 -21.21 64.37
CA ASP A 56 -23.30 -22.35 64.44
C ASP A 56 -23.90 -23.65 63.91
N ARG A 57 -25.25 -23.74 63.88
CA ARG A 57 -25.99 -24.88 63.32
C ARG A 57 -26.14 -24.83 61.80
N LYS A 58 -25.76 -23.72 61.15
CA LYS A 58 -25.87 -23.57 59.70
C LYS A 58 -24.67 -24.20 59.00
N LEU A 59 -24.94 -24.90 57.89
CA LEU A 59 -23.92 -25.50 57.03
C LEU A 59 -22.93 -24.45 56.47
N ILE A 60 -23.44 -23.25 56.19
CA ILE A 60 -22.65 -22.07 55.84
C ILE A 60 -23.01 -20.95 56.83
N PRO A 61 -22.20 -20.74 57.88
CA PRO A 61 -22.47 -19.70 58.85
C PRO A 61 -22.11 -18.30 58.30
N CYS A 62 -22.48 -17.25 59.05
CA CYS A 62 -22.13 -15.87 58.73
C CYS A 62 -20.61 -15.66 58.68
N LYS A 63 -20.14 -14.58 58.04
CA LYS A 63 -18.69 -14.37 57.81
C LYS A 63 -17.83 -14.46 59.10
N PRO A 64 -18.20 -13.83 60.24
CA PRO A 64 -17.47 -14.01 61.50
C PRO A 64 -17.43 -15.45 62.00
N CYS A 65 -18.59 -16.12 62.10
CA CYS A 65 -18.66 -17.52 62.56
C CYS A 65 -17.94 -18.48 61.61
N ARG A 66 -18.00 -18.24 60.30
CA ARG A 66 -17.29 -19.04 59.30
C ARG A 66 -15.77 -18.90 59.45
N LEU A 67 -15.29 -17.69 59.72
CA LEU A 67 -13.88 -17.44 59.97
C LEU A 67 -13.41 -18.07 61.28
N LYS A 68 -14.21 -17.92 62.35
CA LYS A 68 -13.95 -18.57 63.64
C LYS A 68 -13.85 -20.09 63.48
N ARG A 69 -14.81 -20.70 62.78
CA ARG A 69 -14.79 -22.14 62.48
C ARG A 69 -13.59 -22.57 61.63
N CYS A 70 -13.15 -21.76 60.67
CA CYS A 70 -11.91 -22.04 59.94
C CYS A 70 -10.71 -22.13 60.89
N GLN A 71 -10.58 -21.20 61.83
CA GLN A 71 -9.49 -21.15 62.80
C GLN A 71 -9.57 -22.30 63.81
N GLU A 72 -10.75 -22.54 64.39
CA GLU A 72 -11.01 -23.64 65.35
C GLU A 72 -10.70 -25.02 64.75
N GLN A 73 -10.97 -25.22 63.46
CA GLN A 73 -10.66 -26.47 62.80
C GLN A 73 -9.17 -26.61 62.46
N GLY A 74 -8.37 -25.54 62.59
CA GLY A 74 -6.92 -25.57 62.39
C GLY A 74 -6.42 -24.93 61.09
N MET A 75 -7.21 -24.09 60.41
CA MET A 75 -6.68 -23.33 59.27
C MET A 75 -5.65 -22.29 59.75
N SER A 76 -4.45 -22.32 59.15
CA SER A 76 -3.35 -21.41 59.49
C SER A 76 -2.98 -20.46 58.34
N THR A 77 -2.62 -19.23 58.70
CA THR A 77 -2.10 -18.21 57.78
C THR A 77 -0.61 -18.40 57.45
N ASN A 78 0.10 -19.29 58.14
CA ASN A 78 1.55 -19.48 57.95
C ASN A 78 1.91 -19.89 56.52
N ASN A 79 0.99 -20.59 55.83
CA ASN A 79 1.17 -21.02 54.44
C ASN A 79 0.60 -20.00 53.42
N PHE A 80 0.33 -18.76 53.82
CA PHE A 80 -0.12 -17.73 52.89
C PHE A 80 1.06 -17.29 52.04
N GLN A 81 1.00 -17.61 50.75
CA GLN A 81 1.88 -17.03 49.76
C GLN A 81 1.38 -15.63 49.41
N PHE A 82 2.00 -14.62 50.01
CA PHE A 82 1.86 -13.23 49.60
C PHE A 82 2.89 -13.00 48.48
N ASN A 83 2.44 -12.48 47.33
CA ASN A 83 3.23 -12.34 46.09
C ASN A 83 3.40 -13.65 45.30
N ARG A 84 2.31 -14.18 44.75
CA ARG A 84 2.47 -14.97 43.52
C ARG A 84 2.91 -14.01 42.44
N ASP A 85 3.98 -14.36 41.71
CA ASP A 85 4.32 -13.66 40.47
C ASP A 85 3.04 -13.51 39.66
N VAL A 86 2.66 -12.26 39.38
CA VAL A 86 1.71 -11.98 38.31
C VAL A 86 2.32 -12.68 37.12
N LEU A 87 1.65 -13.73 36.59
CA LEU A 87 2.06 -14.44 35.38
C LEU A 87 2.73 -13.42 34.47
N LYS A 88 4.03 -13.59 34.14
CA LYS A 88 4.78 -12.66 33.29
C LYS A 88 3.99 -12.50 32.00
N ARG A 89 3.07 -11.55 31.97
CA ARG A 89 2.31 -11.18 30.79
C ARG A 89 3.36 -10.47 29.98
N ILE A 90 3.96 -11.19 29.04
CA ILE A 90 4.76 -10.57 27.99
C ILE A 90 3.78 -9.65 27.29
N LEU A 91 3.79 -8.38 27.65
CA LEU A 91 2.99 -7.39 26.95
C LEU A 91 3.53 -7.39 25.51
N PRO A 92 2.65 -7.53 24.50
CA PRO A 92 3.05 -7.32 23.13
C PRO A 92 3.75 -5.96 23.01
N ARG A 93 4.87 -5.93 22.29
CA ARG A 93 5.67 -4.69 22.14
C ARG A 93 5.00 -3.67 21.24
N SER A 94 3.96 -4.08 20.51
CA SER A 94 3.23 -3.24 19.59
C SER A 94 1.82 -3.80 19.33
N VAL A 95 0.96 -2.99 18.73
CA VAL A 95 -0.43 -3.38 18.42
C VAL A 95 -0.45 -4.44 17.33
N GLU A 96 0.50 -4.43 16.39
CA GLU A 96 0.62 -5.41 15.31
C GLU A 96 0.88 -6.81 15.87
N ILE A 97 1.78 -6.93 16.85
CA ILE A 97 2.08 -8.22 17.52
C ILE A 97 0.86 -8.69 18.33
N PHE A 98 0.12 -7.75 18.94
CA PHE A 98 -1.07 -8.08 19.71
C PHE A 98 -2.22 -8.57 18.83
N VAL A 99 -2.48 -7.89 17.72
CA VAL A 99 -3.57 -8.18 16.79
C VAL A 99 -3.19 -9.27 15.78
N GLY A 100 -1.89 -9.52 15.59
CA GLY A 100 -1.37 -10.45 14.59
C GLY A 100 -1.52 -9.95 13.15
N LYS A 101 -1.62 -8.63 12.94
CA LYS A 101 -1.79 -7.99 11.64
C LYS A 101 -0.77 -6.85 11.46
N PRO A 102 -0.13 -6.71 10.29
CA PRO A 102 0.69 -5.55 9.98
C PRO A 102 -0.09 -4.24 10.09
N GLU A 103 0.60 -3.15 10.43
CA GLU A 103 0.03 -1.80 10.55
C GLU A 103 -0.77 -1.39 9.30
N SER A 104 -0.23 -1.67 8.11
CA SER A 104 -0.83 -1.31 6.82
C SER A 104 -2.18 -1.99 6.53
N VAL A 105 -2.57 -3.03 7.27
CA VAL A 105 -3.84 -3.76 7.05
C VAL A 105 -4.63 -3.96 8.34
N ILE A 106 -4.23 -3.31 9.43
CA ILE A 106 -4.87 -3.49 10.73
C ILE A 106 -6.31 -2.96 10.74
N PHE A 107 -6.58 -1.93 9.94
CA PHE A 107 -7.88 -1.31 9.77
C PHE A 107 -8.83 -2.12 8.88
N CYS A 108 -8.31 -3.12 8.14
CA CYS A 108 -9.11 -3.90 7.22
C CYS A 108 -10.08 -4.82 7.98
N ASP A 109 -11.37 -4.67 7.68
CA ASP A 109 -12.44 -5.54 8.17
C ASP A 109 -12.86 -6.53 7.07
N PRO A 110 -12.47 -7.82 7.17
CA PRO A 110 -12.82 -8.84 6.17
C PRO A 110 -14.31 -9.17 6.14
N SER A 111 -15.07 -8.79 7.17
CA SER A 111 -16.50 -9.10 7.25
C SER A 111 -17.38 -8.11 6.49
N GLN A 112 -16.82 -6.95 6.11
CA GLN A 112 -17.56 -5.86 5.50
C GLN A 112 -17.41 -5.89 3.98
N SER A 113 -18.33 -6.59 3.31
CA SER A 113 -18.45 -6.57 1.84
C SER A 113 -18.76 -5.17 1.33
N THR A 114 -17.98 -4.67 0.37
CA THR A 114 -18.24 -3.40 -0.32
C THR A 114 -18.79 -3.64 -1.72
N ALA A 115 -19.74 -2.79 -2.12
CA ALA A 115 -20.09 -2.67 -3.53
C ALA A 115 -18.87 -2.11 -4.27
N LYS A 116 -18.46 -2.78 -5.36
CA LYS A 116 -17.32 -2.34 -6.16
C LYS A 116 -17.78 -1.43 -7.28
N THR A 117 -17.06 -0.34 -7.48
CA THR A 117 -17.22 0.55 -8.63
C THR A 117 -16.66 -0.16 -9.87
N TYR A 118 -17.53 -0.52 -10.82
CA TYR A 118 -17.08 -1.07 -12.09
C TYR A 118 -16.77 0.06 -13.08
N ILE A 119 -15.59 0.01 -13.69
CA ILE A 119 -15.11 0.96 -14.70
C ILE A 119 -14.89 0.22 -16.01
N ASP A 120 -15.76 0.47 -16.97
CA ASP A 120 -15.64 -0.10 -18.32
C ASP A 120 -14.87 0.85 -19.24
N ILE A 121 -13.76 0.37 -19.79
CA ILE A 121 -12.91 1.09 -20.75
C ILE A 121 -12.92 0.48 -22.16
N GLN A 122 -13.87 -0.40 -22.51
CA GLN A 122 -13.92 -1.01 -23.86
C GLN A 122 -13.97 0.05 -24.97
N ASN A 123 -14.85 1.04 -24.84
CA ASN A 123 -14.95 2.13 -25.82
C ASN A 123 -13.63 2.90 -25.99
N LEU A 124 -12.89 3.08 -24.90
CA LEU A 124 -11.58 3.71 -24.93
C LEU A 124 -10.57 2.84 -25.68
N ILE A 125 -10.53 1.54 -25.40
CA ILE A 125 -9.65 0.59 -26.10
C ILE A 125 -9.96 0.54 -27.60
N ASP A 126 -11.24 0.54 -27.98
CA ASP A 126 -11.66 0.59 -29.38
C ASP A 126 -11.18 1.88 -30.07
N ASN A 127 -11.27 3.01 -29.37
CA ASN A 127 -10.74 4.29 -29.84
C ASN A 127 -9.21 4.25 -29.99
N ILE A 128 -8.49 3.69 -29.02
CA ILE A 128 -7.02 3.53 -29.10
C ILE A 128 -6.64 2.65 -30.30
N SER A 129 -7.32 1.53 -30.49
CA SER A 129 -7.12 0.63 -31.63
C SER A 129 -7.33 1.36 -32.96
N LYS A 130 -8.38 2.19 -33.05
CA LYS A 130 -8.64 3.04 -34.22
C LYS A 130 -7.55 4.08 -34.47
N ILE A 131 -7.06 4.74 -33.42
CA ILE A 131 -5.96 5.71 -33.53
C ILE A 131 -4.70 5.02 -34.08
N LEU A 132 -4.33 3.87 -33.53
CA LEU A 132 -3.19 3.10 -34.01
C LEU A 132 -3.37 2.71 -35.48
N LYS A 133 -4.56 2.34 -35.93
CA LYS A 133 -4.81 2.01 -37.35
C LYS A 133 -4.77 3.20 -38.29
N THR A 134 -5.19 4.38 -37.81
CA THR A 134 -5.29 5.59 -38.64
C THR A 134 -3.90 6.18 -38.97
N GLY A 135 -2.93 5.99 -38.07
CA GLY A 135 -1.58 6.53 -38.23
C GLY A 135 -1.43 7.95 -37.67
N ALA A 136 -0.35 8.64 -38.03
CA ALA A 136 -0.03 9.96 -37.50
C ALA A 136 -0.97 11.04 -38.06
N GLU A 137 -1.32 12.03 -37.23
CA GLU A 137 -2.24 13.13 -37.60
C GLU A 137 -1.61 14.15 -38.57
N GLY A 138 -0.30 14.09 -38.78
CA GLY A 138 0.45 14.95 -39.71
C GLY A 138 1.55 14.18 -40.45
N PRO A 139 2.21 14.82 -41.44
CA PRO A 139 3.28 14.17 -42.20
C PRO A 139 4.44 13.81 -41.26
N VAL A 140 4.73 12.51 -41.16
CA VAL A 140 5.86 11.99 -40.39
C VAL A 140 7.16 12.30 -41.16
N THR A 141 7.71 13.48 -40.90
CA THR A 141 9.00 13.91 -41.45
C THR A 141 10.06 13.85 -40.36
N GLY A 142 11.29 13.49 -40.73
CA GLY A 142 12.40 13.37 -39.79
C GLY A 142 13.51 12.53 -40.42
N LYS A 143 14.76 12.90 -40.14
CA LYS A 143 15.95 12.24 -40.69
C LYS A 143 16.10 10.82 -40.20
N ASN A 144 15.63 10.55 -38.99
CA ASN A 144 15.70 9.25 -38.31
C ASN A 144 14.48 9.02 -37.42
N GLN A 145 14.41 7.86 -36.76
CA GLN A 145 13.23 7.45 -35.99
C GLN A 145 13.04 8.29 -34.72
N LEU A 146 14.14 8.63 -34.04
CA LEU A 146 14.09 9.46 -32.85
C LEU A 146 13.56 10.88 -33.15
N GLN A 147 13.97 11.47 -34.28
CA GLN A 147 13.46 12.79 -34.68
C GLN A 147 11.97 12.72 -35.03
N LYS A 148 11.51 11.67 -35.70
CA LYS A 148 10.09 11.47 -36.00
C LYS A 148 9.27 11.38 -34.71
N LEU A 149 9.71 10.57 -33.75
CA LEU A 149 9.10 10.50 -32.42
C LEU A 149 9.12 11.84 -31.68
N SER A 150 10.20 12.61 -31.80
CA SER A 150 10.32 13.93 -31.18
C SER A 150 9.29 14.91 -31.75
N ASN A 151 8.99 14.82 -33.05
CA ASN A 151 7.98 15.67 -33.69
C ASN A 151 6.56 15.39 -33.19
N GLY A 152 6.29 14.17 -32.70
CA GLY A 152 5.02 13.83 -32.05
C GLY A 152 4.86 14.37 -30.62
N LEU A 153 5.88 15.04 -30.07
CA LEU A 153 5.86 15.60 -28.71
C LEU A 153 5.42 17.08 -28.75
N GLU A 154 4.11 17.32 -28.77
CA GLU A 154 3.53 18.68 -28.88
C GLU A 154 3.87 19.60 -27.69
N THR A 155 4.19 19.04 -26.52
CA THR A 155 4.09 19.73 -25.22
C THR A 155 5.22 20.72 -24.91
N PHE A 156 6.36 20.70 -25.61
CA PHE A 156 7.57 21.40 -25.14
C PHE A 156 7.99 22.64 -25.97
N SER A 157 7.21 23.03 -26.97
CA SER A 157 7.60 24.10 -27.92
C SER A 157 6.99 25.49 -27.63
N SER A 158 6.03 25.60 -26.69
CA SER A 158 5.24 26.84 -26.45
C SER A 158 5.15 27.20 -24.97
N GLN A 159 4.83 28.47 -24.65
CA GLN A 159 4.49 28.90 -23.28
C GLN A 159 3.43 27.97 -22.69
N ILE A 160 3.78 27.28 -21.60
CA ILE A 160 2.88 26.31 -20.97
C ILE A 160 1.85 27.08 -20.15
N SER A 161 0.61 27.05 -20.61
CA SER A 161 -0.54 27.47 -19.79
C SER A 161 -0.84 26.36 -18.80
N VAL A 162 -0.80 26.71 -17.51
CA VAL A 162 -1.06 25.79 -16.39
C VAL A 162 -2.33 26.20 -15.65
N ARG A 163 -3.09 25.21 -15.20
CA ARG A 163 -4.27 25.44 -14.34
C ARG A 163 -4.05 24.81 -12.97
N VAL A 164 -4.36 25.54 -11.91
CA VAL A 164 -4.29 25.00 -10.54
C VAL A 164 -5.61 24.33 -10.20
N MET A 165 -5.54 23.11 -9.67
CA MET A 165 -6.71 22.33 -9.27
C MET A 165 -6.59 21.92 -7.81
N LYS A 166 -7.69 22.10 -7.06
CA LYS A 166 -7.75 21.81 -5.63
C LYS A 166 -8.27 20.41 -5.33
N THR A 167 -9.19 19.92 -6.15
CA THR A 167 -9.86 18.64 -5.95
C THR A 167 -9.77 17.77 -7.19
N MET A 168 -9.78 16.45 -7.05
CA MET A 168 -9.82 15.52 -8.19
C MET A 168 -10.79 14.37 -7.89
N SER A 169 -11.80 14.24 -8.73
CA SER A 169 -12.81 13.20 -8.69
C SER A 169 -12.44 11.98 -9.55
N LYS A 170 -13.34 11.01 -9.55
CA LYS A 170 -13.32 9.89 -10.48
C LYS A 170 -13.24 10.36 -11.94
N ASP A 171 -14.04 11.34 -12.32
CA ASP A 171 -14.16 11.76 -13.71
C ASP A 171 -12.89 12.47 -14.19
N GLU A 172 -12.30 13.35 -13.37
CA GLU A 172 -11.00 13.94 -13.70
C GLU A 172 -9.87 12.90 -13.73
N THR A 173 -9.98 11.83 -12.92
CA THR A 173 -9.03 10.71 -12.98
C THR A 173 -9.18 9.92 -14.28
N ALA A 174 -10.41 9.60 -14.69
CA ALA A 174 -10.71 8.92 -15.95
C ALA A 174 -10.27 9.76 -17.15
N ASP A 175 -10.52 11.07 -17.14
CA ASP A 175 -10.05 12.02 -18.16
C ASP A 175 -8.52 11.99 -18.30
N CYS A 176 -7.79 11.86 -17.19
CA CYS A 176 -6.34 11.73 -17.22
C CYS A 176 -5.90 10.41 -17.86
N TRP A 177 -6.58 9.30 -17.55
CA TRP A 177 -6.30 8.02 -18.19
C TRP A 177 -6.54 8.06 -19.69
N GLU A 178 -7.71 8.56 -20.11
CA GLU A 178 -8.05 8.73 -21.52
C GLU A 178 -7.02 9.59 -22.26
N TYR A 179 -6.63 10.72 -21.67
CA TYR A 179 -5.60 11.58 -22.23
C TYR A 179 -4.29 10.84 -22.46
N TYR A 180 -3.73 10.20 -21.42
CA TYR A 180 -2.42 9.56 -21.56
C TYR A 180 -2.44 8.32 -22.45
N LEU A 181 -3.51 7.52 -22.42
CA LEU A 181 -3.70 6.41 -23.34
C LEU A 181 -3.72 6.90 -24.79
N THR A 182 -4.53 7.94 -25.06
CA THR A 182 -4.69 8.56 -26.38
C THR A 182 -3.39 9.18 -26.87
N THR A 183 -2.75 10.02 -26.05
CA THR A 183 -1.50 10.70 -26.38
C THR A 183 -0.38 9.71 -26.63
N THR A 184 -0.26 8.66 -25.83
CA THR A 184 0.77 7.62 -26.03
C THR A 184 0.55 6.90 -27.36
N ALA A 185 -0.70 6.54 -27.68
CA ALA A 185 -1.03 5.87 -28.95
C ALA A 185 -0.75 6.77 -30.16
N LYS A 186 -1.12 8.06 -30.10
CA LYS A 186 -0.79 9.05 -31.13
C LYS A 186 0.71 9.23 -31.29
N TRP A 187 1.45 9.32 -30.19
CA TRP A 187 2.90 9.48 -30.20
C TRP A 187 3.61 8.28 -30.86
N LEU A 188 3.18 7.06 -30.54
CA LEU A 188 3.72 5.83 -31.15
C LEU A 188 3.49 5.76 -32.67
N ASN A 189 2.47 6.44 -33.21
CA ASN A 189 2.23 6.49 -34.65
C ASN A 189 3.31 7.28 -35.43
N TYR A 190 4.19 8.02 -34.74
CA TYR A 190 5.35 8.67 -35.35
C TYR A 190 6.57 7.74 -35.49
N PHE A 191 6.49 6.50 -35.02
CA PHE A 191 7.60 5.54 -35.05
C PHE A 191 7.36 4.44 -36.09
N ASP A 192 8.09 4.49 -37.21
CA ASP A 192 7.84 3.59 -38.34
C ASP A 192 8.04 2.12 -37.95
N GLU A 193 9.07 1.83 -37.16
CA GLU A 193 9.40 0.47 -36.70
C GLU A 193 8.29 -0.16 -35.84
N PHE A 194 7.53 0.68 -35.12
CA PHE A 194 6.37 0.25 -34.36
C PHE A 194 5.17 -0.05 -35.27
N LYS A 195 5.01 0.71 -36.37
CA LYS A 195 3.96 0.46 -37.37
C LYS A 195 4.12 -0.86 -38.11
N LEU A 196 5.32 -1.44 -38.14
CA LEU A 196 5.59 -2.74 -38.76
C LEU A 196 5.08 -3.93 -37.92
N LEU A 197 4.70 -3.70 -36.65
CA LEU A 197 4.17 -4.75 -35.79
C LEU A 197 2.71 -5.09 -36.16
N SER A 198 2.26 -6.29 -35.80
CA SER A 198 0.84 -6.64 -35.88
C SER A 198 -0.02 -5.70 -35.02
N ASP A 199 -1.27 -5.47 -35.43
CA ASP A 199 -2.25 -4.66 -34.68
C ASP A 199 -2.38 -5.06 -33.20
N GLU A 200 -2.34 -6.37 -32.92
CA GLU A 200 -2.43 -6.90 -31.55
C GLU A 200 -1.23 -6.45 -30.68
N LEU A 201 -0.02 -6.60 -31.21
CA LEU A 201 1.20 -6.13 -30.53
C LEU A 201 1.22 -4.62 -30.36
N GLN A 202 0.81 -3.86 -31.37
CA GLN A 202 0.72 -2.38 -31.27
C GLN A 202 -0.20 -1.98 -30.11
N LEU A 203 -1.40 -2.55 -30.06
CA LEU A 203 -2.37 -2.25 -29.01
C LEU A 203 -1.85 -2.66 -27.63
N LYS A 204 -1.32 -3.88 -27.49
CA LYS A 204 -0.79 -4.40 -26.23
C LYS A 204 0.36 -3.57 -25.67
N ILE A 205 1.29 -3.14 -26.53
CA ILE A 205 2.40 -2.27 -26.14
C ILE A 205 1.85 -0.91 -25.68
N ALA A 206 1.00 -0.26 -26.48
CA ALA A 206 0.46 1.06 -26.17
C ALA A 206 -0.32 1.09 -24.84
N LEU A 207 -1.20 0.11 -24.63
CA LEU A 207 -2.01 -0.01 -23.40
C LEU A 207 -1.19 -0.32 -22.14
N SER A 208 0.06 -0.78 -22.30
CA SER A 208 0.89 -1.14 -21.15
C SER A 208 1.82 -0.03 -20.67
N MET A 209 2.28 0.86 -21.57
CA MET A 209 3.33 1.83 -21.27
C MET A 209 2.85 3.25 -20.95
N TRP A 210 1.59 3.57 -21.22
CA TRP A 210 1.05 4.94 -21.10
C TRP A 210 1.31 5.58 -19.74
N HIS A 211 1.26 4.81 -18.65
CA HIS A 211 1.44 5.33 -17.30
C HIS A 211 2.90 5.65 -16.98
N VAL A 212 3.83 4.87 -17.55
CA VAL A 212 5.26 5.11 -17.41
C VAL A 212 5.67 6.32 -18.23
N TRP A 213 5.20 6.37 -19.47
CA TRP A 213 5.39 7.51 -20.37
C TRP A 213 4.84 8.79 -19.72
N GLY A 214 3.60 8.75 -19.25
CA GLY A 214 2.93 9.88 -18.62
C GLY A 214 3.60 10.33 -17.32
N ARG A 215 4.23 9.43 -16.56
CA ARG A 215 4.94 9.82 -15.33
C ARG A 215 6.19 10.66 -15.62
N LEU A 216 7.02 10.24 -16.57
CA LEU A 216 8.19 11.03 -16.96
C LEU A 216 7.78 12.36 -17.60
N GLU A 217 6.74 12.36 -18.43
CA GLU A 217 6.19 13.59 -19.02
C GLU A 217 5.76 14.59 -17.93
N LYS A 218 4.98 14.16 -16.93
CA LYS A 218 4.59 15.02 -15.80
C LYS A 218 5.80 15.58 -15.05
N HIS A 219 6.83 14.78 -14.82
CA HIS A 219 8.06 15.23 -14.17
C HIS A 219 8.81 16.26 -15.01
N ALA A 220 8.89 16.04 -16.33
CA ALA A 220 9.51 16.97 -17.26
C ALA A 220 8.76 18.30 -17.32
N VAL A 221 7.42 18.28 -17.38
CA VAL A 221 6.60 19.51 -17.33
C VAL A 221 6.73 20.20 -15.98
N THR A 222 6.72 19.46 -14.87
CA THR A 222 6.94 20.02 -13.53
C THR A 222 8.30 20.73 -13.45
N ALA A 223 9.38 20.11 -13.94
CA ALA A 223 10.71 20.70 -14.02
C ALA A 223 10.72 21.98 -14.87
N LEU A 224 10.05 21.96 -16.03
CA LEU A 224 9.96 23.10 -16.94
C LEU A 224 9.22 24.29 -16.31
N VAL A 225 8.06 24.05 -15.67
CA VAL A 225 7.27 25.08 -14.97
C VAL A 225 8.10 25.72 -13.84
N ARG A 226 8.87 24.91 -13.09
CA ARG A 226 9.77 25.39 -12.04
C ARG A 226 10.92 26.24 -12.60
N LYS A 227 11.53 25.79 -13.70
CA LYS A 227 12.59 26.53 -14.38
C LYS A 227 12.10 27.88 -14.92
N GLN A 228 10.88 27.92 -15.47
CA GLN A 228 10.25 29.15 -15.95
C GLN A 228 9.80 30.09 -14.82
N LYS A 229 9.98 29.69 -13.54
CA LYS A 229 9.56 30.44 -12.35
C LYS A 229 8.07 30.77 -12.34
N LEU A 230 7.25 30.02 -13.07
CA LEU A 230 5.80 30.11 -12.98
C LEU A 230 5.34 29.72 -11.57
N PHE A 231 6.02 28.71 -10.99
CA PHE A 231 5.87 28.28 -9.60
C PHE A 231 7.23 27.77 -9.08
N THR A 232 7.57 28.06 -7.83
CA THR A 232 8.84 27.63 -7.21
C THR A 232 8.66 26.70 -6.02
N ASP A 233 7.42 26.54 -5.56
CA ASP A 233 7.08 25.65 -4.46
C ASP A 233 7.34 24.18 -4.85
N ARG A 234 8.17 23.50 -4.05
CA ARG A 234 8.52 22.09 -4.25
C ARG A 234 7.32 21.18 -4.08
N HIS A 235 6.28 21.62 -3.37
CA HIS A 235 5.02 20.90 -3.17
C HIS A 235 4.05 21.04 -4.34
N ILE A 236 4.35 21.84 -5.37
CA ILE A 236 3.50 21.93 -6.57
C ILE A 236 4.02 20.98 -7.65
N ILE A 237 3.15 20.10 -8.15
CA ILE A 237 3.46 19.10 -9.19
C ILE A 237 2.38 19.08 -10.28
N VAL A 238 2.78 18.65 -11.48
CA VAL A 238 1.85 18.40 -12.59
C VAL A 238 1.25 17.00 -12.47
N VAL A 239 -0.08 16.89 -12.47
CA VAL A 239 -0.80 15.59 -12.39
C VAL A 239 -1.29 15.07 -13.74
N GLY A 240 -1.44 15.96 -14.72
CA GLY A 240 -1.79 15.66 -16.12
C GLY A 240 -2.33 16.89 -16.84
N ARG A 241 -2.26 16.95 -18.18
CA ARG A 241 -2.80 18.06 -19.01
C ARG A 241 -2.43 19.47 -18.50
N ASN A 242 -1.17 19.67 -18.09
CA ASN A 242 -0.68 20.92 -17.48
C ASN A 242 -1.46 21.39 -16.23
N VAL A 243 -2.14 20.46 -15.55
CA VAL A 243 -2.81 20.73 -14.28
C VAL A 243 -1.81 20.63 -13.15
N LEU A 244 -1.69 21.70 -12.37
CA LEU A 244 -0.90 21.77 -11.16
C LEU A 244 -1.77 21.47 -9.93
N VAL A 245 -1.23 20.67 -9.02
CA VAL A 245 -1.82 20.46 -7.70
C VAL A 245 -0.77 20.80 -6.64
N THR A 246 -1.24 21.36 -5.53
CA THR A 246 -0.42 21.56 -4.34
C THR A 246 -0.56 20.34 -3.46
N PHE A 247 0.54 19.63 -3.27
CA PHE A 247 0.56 18.31 -2.66
C PHE A 247 -0.05 18.24 -1.25
N GLU A 248 0.09 19.31 -0.47
CA GLU A 248 -0.40 19.37 0.92
C GLU A 248 -1.89 19.72 1.04
N SER A 249 -2.43 20.45 0.07
CA SER A 249 -3.81 20.99 0.11
C SER A 249 -4.73 20.39 -0.96
N PHE A 250 -4.24 19.40 -1.70
CA PHE A 250 -4.97 18.69 -2.73
C PHE A 250 -5.90 17.64 -2.12
N GLU A 251 -7.19 17.76 -2.42
CA GLU A 251 -8.22 16.82 -1.98
C GLU A 251 -8.53 15.83 -3.10
N TYR A 252 -8.11 14.58 -2.94
CA TYR A 252 -8.48 13.52 -3.87
C TYR A 252 -9.73 12.81 -3.37
N ASP A 253 -10.77 12.73 -4.20
CA ASP A 253 -11.95 11.94 -3.89
C ASP A 253 -11.61 10.45 -4.03
N HIS A 254 -11.31 9.82 -2.90
CA HIS A 254 -11.03 8.39 -2.81
C HIS A 254 -12.30 7.54 -2.73
N THR A 255 -13.51 8.11 -2.63
CA THR A 255 -14.73 7.37 -2.26
C THR A 255 -15.14 6.33 -3.31
N TRP A 256 -14.82 6.56 -4.58
CA TRP A 256 -15.04 5.60 -5.66
C TRP A 256 -13.99 4.48 -5.69
N LEU A 257 -12.81 4.72 -5.12
CA LEU A 257 -11.67 3.81 -5.08
C LEU A 257 -11.67 2.95 -3.82
N THR A 258 -12.06 3.50 -2.67
CA THR A 258 -12.03 2.82 -1.39
C THR A 258 -13.08 3.37 -0.41
N LYS A 259 -13.50 2.53 0.54
CA LYS A 259 -14.35 2.94 1.68
C LYS A 259 -13.56 3.52 2.85
N TYR A 260 -12.23 3.35 2.85
CA TYR A 260 -11.39 3.74 3.97
C TYR A 260 -10.95 5.20 3.84
N PRO A 261 -10.76 5.93 4.96
CA PRO A 261 -10.22 7.27 4.94
C PRO A 261 -8.87 7.38 4.21
N PRO A 262 -8.59 8.52 3.55
CA PRO A 262 -7.36 8.72 2.78
C PRO A 262 -6.08 8.41 3.57
N GLU A 263 -6.04 8.76 4.85
CA GLU A 263 -4.87 8.56 5.72
C GLU A 263 -4.54 7.07 5.92
N GLN A 264 -5.54 6.19 5.83
CA GLN A 264 -5.37 4.73 5.97
C GLN A 264 -4.89 4.07 4.67
N VAL A 265 -5.23 4.64 3.52
CA VAL A 265 -4.93 4.05 2.20
C VAL A 265 -3.75 4.70 1.49
N GLU A 266 -3.18 5.75 2.06
CA GLU A 266 -2.06 6.51 1.51
C GLU A 266 -0.86 5.64 1.14
N PHE A 267 -0.55 4.63 1.95
CA PHE A 267 0.51 3.65 1.68
C PHE A 267 0.30 2.93 0.34
N PHE A 268 -0.95 2.59 0.02
CA PHE A 268 -1.34 1.81 -1.15
C PHE A 268 -1.47 2.66 -2.41
N THR A 269 -2.03 3.86 -2.29
CA THR A 269 -2.26 4.76 -3.42
C THR A 269 -0.97 5.45 -3.89
N GLY A 270 0.08 5.49 -3.05
CA GLY A 270 1.39 6.01 -3.43
C GLY A 270 1.40 7.51 -3.71
N VAL A 271 0.38 8.24 -3.23
CA VAL A 271 0.18 9.67 -3.48
C VAL A 271 1.39 10.46 -2.94
N LYS A 272 1.88 10.18 -1.72
CA LYS A 272 3.01 10.89 -1.05
C LYS A 272 4.40 10.27 -1.25
N SER A 273 4.74 10.00 -2.50
CA SER A 273 6.05 9.43 -2.85
C SER A 273 7.15 10.50 -2.91
N LEU A 274 8.15 10.41 -2.02
CA LEU A 274 9.34 11.29 -1.97
C LEU A 274 10.13 11.25 -3.29
N GLU A 275 10.03 10.15 -4.01
CA GLU A 275 10.67 9.86 -5.28
C GLU A 275 10.18 10.80 -6.41
N LEU A 276 8.99 11.40 -6.27
CA LEU A 276 8.47 12.43 -7.17
C LEU A 276 9.37 13.66 -7.20
N TYR A 277 10.03 14.00 -6.08
CA TYR A 277 10.86 15.20 -5.97
C TYR A 277 12.25 14.98 -6.57
N GLU A 278 12.85 13.81 -6.32
CA GLU A 278 14.22 13.52 -6.75
C GLU A 278 14.37 13.53 -8.28
N ALA A 279 13.45 12.87 -9.00
CA ALA A 279 13.48 12.84 -10.47
C ALA A 279 13.30 14.24 -11.07
N VAL A 280 12.43 15.07 -10.49
CA VAL A 280 12.19 16.45 -10.95
C VAL A 280 13.43 17.31 -10.75
N ASP A 281 14.10 17.21 -9.60
CA ASP A 281 15.31 18.01 -9.33
C ASP A 281 16.43 17.68 -10.32
N TYR A 282 16.66 16.38 -10.61
CA TYR A 282 17.62 15.99 -11.66
C TYR A 282 17.21 16.44 -13.06
N LEU A 283 15.91 16.50 -13.38
CA LEU A 283 15.43 17.02 -14.67
C LEU A 283 15.67 18.54 -14.81
N ILE A 284 15.51 19.30 -13.71
CA ILE A 284 15.84 20.73 -13.67
C ILE A 284 17.34 20.93 -13.92
N GLU A 285 18.19 20.12 -13.28
CA GLU A 285 19.65 20.19 -13.47
C GLU A 285 20.09 19.74 -14.87
N LEU A 286 19.47 18.70 -15.42
CA LEU A 286 19.83 18.14 -16.71
C LEU A 286 19.43 19.07 -17.87
N GLU A 287 18.28 19.73 -17.77
CA GLU A 287 17.68 20.52 -18.84
C GLU A 287 17.66 19.77 -20.17
N PRO A 288 16.95 18.64 -20.28
CA PRO A 288 16.99 17.82 -21.48
C PRO A 288 16.45 18.57 -22.69
N THR A 289 17.09 18.39 -23.86
CA THR A 289 16.52 18.83 -25.14
C THR A 289 15.30 17.98 -25.48
N GLN A 290 14.49 18.43 -26.44
CA GLN A 290 13.33 17.64 -26.89
C GLN A 290 13.73 16.24 -27.41
N MET A 291 14.88 16.14 -28.09
CA MET A 291 15.44 14.87 -28.55
C MET A 291 15.85 13.96 -27.39
N GLU A 292 16.53 14.52 -26.38
CA GLU A 292 16.94 13.78 -25.18
C GLU A 292 15.74 13.31 -24.37
N LEU A 293 14.74 14.18 -24.17
CA LEU A 293 13.51 13.81 -23.47
C LEU A 293 12.72 12.74 -24.22
N THR A 294 12.66 12.83 -25.55
CA THR A 294 12.04 11.80 -26.40
C THR A 294 12.75 10.47 -26.24
N TYR A 295 14.09 10.46 -26.25
CA TYR A 295 14.88 9.26 -25.99
C TYR A 295 14.60 8.70 -24.60
N MET A 296 14.58 9.55 -23.57
CA MET A 296 14.28 9.13 -22.19
C MET A 296 12.89 8.49 -22.09
N LEU A 297 11.87 9.09 -22.69
CA LEU A 297 10.49 8.57 -22.74
C LEU A 297 10.44 7.21 -23.42
N ALA A 298 11.07 7.06 -24.58
CA ALA A 298 11.09 5.82 -25.34
C ALA A 298 11.86 4.72 -24.60
N GLN A 299 13.07 5.03 -24.12
CA GLN A 299 13.93 4.09 -23.40
C GLN A 299 13.24 3.58 -22.14
N LEU A 300 12.71 4.49 -21.32
CA LEU A 300 11.99 4.16 -20.10
C LEU A 300 10.79 3.24 -20.37
N SER A 301 9.98 3.61 -21.36
CA SER A 301 8.74 2.92 -21.69
C SER A 301 8.99 1.54 -22.28
N PHE A 302 9.84 1.45 -23.30
CA PHE A 302 10.14 0.18 -23.98
C PHE A 302 10.89 -0.79 -23.08
N GLN A 303 11.81 -0.31 -22.23
CA GLN A 303 12.44 -1.16 -21.22
C GLN A 303 11.40 -1.75 -20.26
N TYR A 304 10.48 -0.93 -19.76
CA TYR A 304 9.41 -1.40 -18.88
C TYR A 304 8.50 -2.44 -19.57
N VAL A 305 8.08 -2.19 -20.81
CA VAL A 305 7.21 -3.12 -21.57
C VAL A 305 7.90 -4.45 -21.84
N GLY A 306 9.16 -4.41 -22.26
CA GLY A 306 9.97 -5.61 -22.49
C GLY A 306 10.12 -6.44 -21.21
N GLN A 307 10.43 -5.79 -20.08
CA GLN A 307 10.52 -6.46 -18.78
C GLN A 307 9.19 -7.03 -18.31
N ARG A 308 8.08 -6.38 -18.63
CA ARG A 308 6.74 -6.82 -18.22
C ARG A 308 6.27 -8.06 -18.97
N PHE A 309 6.42 -8.10 -20.29
CA PHE A 309 5.85 -9.18 -21.09
C PHE A 309 6.84 -10.27 -21.51
N GLN A 310 8.15 -9.98 -21.49
CA GLN A 310 9.19 -10.92 -21.92
C GLN A 310 8.99 -11.42 -23.37
N GLY A 311 9.73 -12.44 -23.79
CA GLY A 311 9.52 -13.13 -25.08
C GLY A 311 9.64 -12.23 -26.30
N GLU A 312 8.69 -12.35 -27.24
CA GLU A 312 8.67 -11.56 -28.48
C GLU A 312 8.66 -10.05 -28.22
N ILE A 313 7.86 -9.59 -27.26
CA ILE A 313 7.74 -8.17 -26.94
C ILE A 313 9.08 -7.63 -26.39
N LEU A 314 9.81 -8.42 -25.59
CA LEU A 314 11.15 -8.05 -25.15
C LEU A 314 12.10 -7.86 -26.34
N ASN A 315 12.16 -8.82 -27.25
CA ASN A 315 13.04 -8.74 -28.43
C ASN A 315 12.71 -7.51 -29.31
N VAL A 316 11.42 -7.23 -29.51
CA VAL A 316 10.94 -6.07 -30.28
C VAL A 316 11.34 -4.75 -29.59
N THR A 317 11.10 -4.64 -28.28
CA THR A 317 11.40 -3.43 -27.51
C THR A 317 12.90 -3.19 -27.32
N GLU A 318 13.73 -4.24 -27.26
CA GLU A 318 15.19 -4.13 -27.29
C GLU A 318 15.69 -3.63 -28.65
N ARG A 319 15.13 -4.13 -29.76
CA ARG A 319 15.42 -3.61 -31.10
C ARG A 319 15.07 -2.12 -31.21
N PHE A 320 13.91 -1.71 -30.70
CA PHE A 320 13.52 -0.30 -30.69
C PHE A 320 14.50 0.56 -29.89
N GLN A 321 14.91 0.10 -28.70
CA GLN A 321 15.89 0.82 -27.88
C GLN A 321 17.25 0.95 -28.58
N GLN A 322 17.70 -0.09 -29.31
CA GLN A 322 18.94 -0.03 -30.09
C GLN A 322 18.86 1.06 -31.17
N ILE A 323 17.80 1.04 -31.99
CA ILE A 323 17.59 2.02 -33.07
C ILE A 323 17.60 3.45 -32.51
N LEU A 324 16.87 3.70 -31.42
CA LEU A 324 16.77 5.03 -30.83
C LEU A 324 18.07 5.46 -30.13
N SER A 325 18.87 4.50 -29.63
CA SER A 325 20.20 4.77 -29.07
C SER A 325 21.20 5.17 -30.16
N ASP A 326 21.14 4.52 -31.31
CA ASP A 326 21.97 4.87 -32.46
C ASP A 326 21.59 6.26 -33.00
N ASP A 327 20.29 6.56 -33.10
CA ASP A 327 19.80 7.89 -33.48
C ASP A 327 20.22 8.99 -32.49
N LEU A 328 20.20 8.70 -31.18
CA LEU A 328 20.69 9.64 -30.15
C LEU A 328 22.20 9.87 -30.31
N HIS A 329 22.97 8.82 -30.59
CA HIS A 329 24.41 8.95 -30.85
C HIS A 329 24.66 9.85 -32.05
N GLU A 330 23.94 9.65 -33.15
CA GLU A 330 24.03 10.51 -34.33
C GLU A 330 23.68 11.96 -34.02
N TYR A 331 22.64 12.21 -33.22
CA TYR A 331 22.26 13.56 -32.78
C TYR A 331 23.41 14.26 -32.04
N TYR A 332 24.06 13.58 -31.07
CA TYR A 332 25.17 14.19 -30.35
C TYR A 332 26.42 14.40 -31.20
N VAL A 333 26.77 13.44 -32.05
CA VAL A 333 28.01 13.48 -32.84
C VAL A 333 27.87 14.41 -34.04
N LYS A 334 26.76 14.34 -34.78
CA LYS A 334 26.59 15.04 -36.05
C LYS A 334 25.86 16.37 -35.93
N GLU A 335 24.92 16.52 -34.99
CA GLU A 335 24.09 17.74 -34.90
C GLU A 335 24.54 18.70 -33.80
N ILE A 336 24.92 18.19 -32.62
CA ILE A 336 25.37 19.04 -31.50
C ILE A 336 26.91 19.19 -31.46
N ASP A 337 27.66 18.38 -32.22
CA ASP A 337 29.12 18.33 -32.17
C ASP A 337 29.68 18.10 -30.75
N LYS A 338 29.03 17.19 -30.01
CA LYS A 338 29.42 16.80 -28.64
C LYS A 338 29.57 15.28 -28.52
N PRO A 339 30.66 14.70 -29.04
CA PRO A 339 30.88 13.25 -28.99
C PRO A 339 31.08 12.69 -27.57
N ARG A 340 31.42 13.54 -26.60
CA ARG A 340 31.61 13.16 -25.19
C ARG A 340 30.36 13.45 -24.36
N TYR A 341 29.29 12.69 -24.61
CA TYR A 341 27.99 12.87 -23.95
C TYR A 341 27.67 11.77 -22.91
N SER A 342 28.60 10.86 -22.62
CA SER A 342 28.36 9.71 -21.72
C SER A 342 27.93 10.13 -20.30
N GLU A 343 28.46 11.21 -19.75
CA GLU A 343 28.02 11.75 -18.45
C GLU A 343 26.55 12.21 -18.51
N ARG A 344 26.15 12.85 -19.62
CA ARG A 344 24.79 13.32 -19.82
C ARG A 344 23.83 12.14 -20.00
N LEU A 345 24.23 11.12 -20.75
CA LEU A 345 23.51 9.85 -20.87
C LEU A 345 23.34 9.17 -19.51
N ALA A 346 24.39 9.11 -18.69
CA ALA A 346 24.31 8.53 -17.35
C ALA A 346 23.27 9.28 -16.46
N LYS A 347 23.18 10.60 -16.57
CA LYS A 347 22.14 11.40 -15.88
C LYS A 347 20.74 11.08 -16.40
N MET A 348 20.55 10.98 -17.72
CA MET A 348 19.28 10.55 -18.32
C MET A 348 18.82 9.18 -17.79
N ILE A 349 19.72 8.19 -17.82
CA ILE A 349 19.42 6.83 -17.35
C ILE A 349 19.17 6.80 -15.84
N LYS A 350 19.87 7.63 -15.05
CA LYS A 350 19.61 7.76 -13.61
C LYS A 350 18.17 8.20 -13.33
N ILE A 351 17.66 9.20 -14.05
CA ILE A 351 16.28 9.68 -13.93
C ILE A 351 15.29 8.55 -14.27
N ASN A 352 15.52 7.86 -15.39
CA ASN A 352 14.67 6.74 -15.80
C ASN A 352 14.65 5.61 -14.76
N ASN A 353 15.80 5.28 -14.16
CA ASN A 353 15.90 4.27 -13.12
C ASN A 353 15.13 4.63 -11.83
N ILE A 354 15.10 5.91 -11.44
CA ILE A 354 14.29 6.38 -10.30
C ILE A 354 12.81 6.11 -10.58
N ILE A 355 12.33 6.46 -11.78
CA ILE A 355 10.94 6.24 -12.18
C ILE A 355 10.60 4.74 -12.26
N GLN A 356 11.48 3.91 -12.82
CA GLN A 356 11.28 2.45 -12.87
C GLN A 356 11.26 1.82 -11.48
N LYS A 357 12.12 2.28 -10.57
CA LYS A 357 12.10 1.82 -9.18
C LYS A 357 10.73 2.11 -8.56
N TYR A 358 10.20 3.31 -8.74
CA TYR A 358 8.86 3.65 -8.25
C TYR A 358 7.77 2.73 -8.82
N VAL A 359 7.77 2.47 -10.14
CA VAL A 359 6.80 1.54 -10.78
C VAL A 359 6.90 0.13 -10.17
N ARG A 360 8.12 -0.34 -9.86
CA ARG A 360 8.31 -1.64 -9.20
C ARG A 360 7.86 -1.65 -7.75
N ASP A 361 8.06 -0.54 -7.03
CA ASP A 361 7.74 -0.43 -5.61
C ASP A 361 6.23 -0.26 -5.36
N ILE A 362 5.47 0.27 -6.32
CA ILE A 362 4.01 0.42 -6.19
C ILE A 362 3.23 -0.87 -6.48
N ARG A 363 3.74 -1.72 -7.39
CA ARG A 363 3.13 -3.02 -7.73
C ARG A 363 2.76 -3.87 -6.51
N PRO A 364 3.68 -4.22 -5.60
CA PRO A 364 3.34 -5.06 -4.44
C PRO A 364 2.33 -4.38 -3.50
N ARG A 365 2.28 -3.05 -3.46
CA ARG A 365 1.29 -2.31 -2.67
C ARG A 365 -0.09 -2.46 -3.28
N ALA A 366 -0.23 -2.28 -4.60
CA ALA A 366 -1.48 -2.52 -5.30
C ALA A 366 -1.95 -3.99 -5.18
N ASP A 367 -1.03 -4.96 -5.25
CA ASP A 367 -1.34 -6.38 -5.02
C ASP A 367 -1.88 -6.63 -3.60
N LEU A 368 -1.28 -6.03 -2.58
CA LEU A 368 -1.79 -6.09 -1.20
C LEU A 368 -3.16 -5.43 -1.09
N ALA A 369 -3.35 -4.26 -1.69
CA ALA A 369 -4.62 -3.55 -1.67
C ALA A 369 -5.75 -4.38 -2.29
N ARG A 370 -5.49 -5.05 -3.41
CA ARG A 370 -6.43 -5.99 -4.05
C ARG A 370 -6.67 -7.24 -3.19
N THR A 371 -5.63 -7.80 -2.59
CA THR A 371 -5.72 -9.03 -1.77
C THR A 371 -6.58 -8.84 -0.51
N PHE A 372 -6.51 -7.65 0.09
CA PHE A 372 -7.25 -7.31 1.31
C PHE A 372 -8.54 -6.52 1.06
N ASP A 373 -9.01 -6.46 -0.20
CA ASP A 373 -10.20 -5.69 -0.61
C ASP A 373 -10.19 -4.24 -0.07
N ILE A 374 -9.00 -3.63 -0.08
CA ILE A 374 -8.82 -2.21 0.28
C ILE A 374 -9.37 -1.34 -0.84
N PHE A 375 -9.13 -1.72 -2.09
CA PHE A 375 -9.72 -1.09 -3.25
C PHE A 375 -11.07 -1.70 -3.59
N SER A 376 -12.07 -0.83 -3.75
CA SER A 376 -13.45 -1.14 -4.13
C SER A 376 -13.69 -0.80 -5.61
N VAL A 377 -12.72 -1.07 -6.49
CA VAL A 377 -12.83 -0.81 -7.94
C VAL A 377 -12.52 -2.07 -8.74
N GLU A 378 -13.24 -2.25 -9.85
CA GLU A 378 -12.97 -3.27 -10.86
C GLU A 378 -12.96 -2.64 -12.25
N PHE A 379 -12.10 -3.15 -13.13
CA PHE A 379 -11.93 -2.65 -14.49
C PHE A 379 -12.33 -3.72 -15.49
N SER A 380 -12.92 -3.34 -16.63
CA SER A 380 -13.17 -4.30 -17.72
C SER A 380 -11.89 -4.89 -18.30
N HIS A 381 -10.77 -4.15 -18.22
CA HIS A 381 -9.45 -4.53 -18.72
C HIS A 381 -8.38 -4.25 -17.65
N PRO A 382 -8.29 -5.09 -16.59
CA PRO A 382 -7.43 -4.85 -15.43
C PRO A 382 -5.93 -4.82 -15.79
N GLU A 383 -5.53 -5.49 -16.86
CA GLU A 383 -4.16 -5.49 -17.35
C GLU A 383 -3.64 -4.10 -17.72
N VAL A 384 -4.52 -3.19 -18.17
CA VAL A 384 -4.16 -1.81 -18.50
C VAL A 384 -3.69 -1.03 -17.27
N PHE A 385 -4.22 -1.39 -16.09
CA PHE A 385 -3.97 -0.70 -14.83
C PHE A 385 -3.02 -1.42 -13.87
N HIS A 386 -2.58 -2.64 -14.19
CA HIS A 386 -1.83 -3.52 -13.28
C HIS A 386 -0.64 -2.85 -12.54
N ASP A 387 0.07 -1.91 -13.18
CA ASP A 387 1.27 -1.24 -12.65
C ASP A 387 1.06 0.26 -12.39
N THR A 388 -0.19 0.70 -12.37
CA THR A 388 -0.55 2.12 -12.20
C THR A 388 -0.75 2.53 -10.75
N GLY A 389 -0.92 1.54 -9.86
CA GLY A 389 -1.25 1.74 -8.44
C GLY A 389 -2.74 1.59 -8.10
N PHE A 390 -3.57 1.23 -9.08
CA PHE A 390 -5.00 0.91 -8.93
C PHE A 390 -5.27 -0.59 -8.88
#